data_AF-A0A7J8EDA6-F1
#
_entry.id   AF-A0A7J8EDA6-F1
#
_cell.length_a   1.000
_cell.length_b   1.000
_cell.length_c   1.000
_cell.angle_alpha   90.00
_cell.angle_beta   90.00
_cell.angle_gamma   90.00
#
_symmetry.space_group_name_H-M   'P 1'
#
loop_
_entity.id
_entity.type
_entity.pdbx_description
1 polymer ?
#
loop_
_entity_poly.entity_id
_entity_poly.type
_entity_poly.pdbx_seq_one_letter_code
_entity_poly.pdbx_strand_id
1 'polypeptide(L)'
;MSDDIRKRFEFPNSLIQSQAVGHLIAAVLKENGFSEKIHQSTDQTPALNLLWEKCCSDNVVVRTACCEGLVALVMQDQAEFSYVLNGILNLIPSTRNTHGLIKAIVKLLQMQAVKEGQAGEKNIQNIYSVRHHPQPLITVLEHRPDCWPVLLQQLTAFFLQCPERSEVSCIKIMTPFLCHLYCRPSQLQEYAKL
;
A
#
# COMPACT_ATOMS: atom_id res chain seq x y z
N MET A 1 3.21 -7.70 -26.01
CA MET A 1 3.20 -6.49 -25.14
C MET A 1 3.89 -6.74 -23.80
N SER A 2 3.48 -7.75 -23.03
CA SER A 2 4.12 -8.08 -21.73
C SER A 2 5.64 -8.33 -21.84
N ASP A 3 6.10 -9.04 -22.88
CA ASP A 3 7.53 -9.34 -23.05
C ASP A 3 8.40 -8.13 -23.39
N ASP A 4 7.87 -7.14 -24.11
CA ASP A 4 8.61 -5.91 -24.41
C ASP A 4 8.74 -5.02 -23.17
N ILE A 5 7.72 -5.01 -22.31
CA ILE A 5 7.77 -4.31 -21.01
C ILE A 5 8.80 -4.99 -20.10
N ARG A 6 8.81 -6.33 -20.07
CA ARG A 6 9.77 -7.10 -19.26
C ARG A 6 11.23 -6.80 -19.66
N LYS A 7 11.53 -6.74 -20.95
CA LYS A 7 12.86 -6.33 -21.46
C LYS A 7 13.27 -4.92 -21.03
N ARG A 8 12.32 -3.99 -20.94
CA ARG A 8 12.61 -2.61 -20.49
C ARG A 8 12.92 -2.52 -19.00
N PHE A 9 12.39 -3.44 -18.18
CA PHE A 9 12.74 -3.52 -16.76
C PHE A 9 14.17 -4.02 -16.52
N GLU A 10 14.70 -4.85 -17.43
CA GLU A 10 16.08 -5.35 -17.37
C GLU A 10 17.12 -4.32 -17.82
N PHE A 11 16.68 -3.26 -18.51
CA PHE A 11 17.57 -2.20 -18.97
C PHE A 11 18.13 -1.41 -17.78
N PRO A 12 19.45 -1.17 -17.67
CA PRO A 12 20.08 -0.55 -16.48
C PRO A 12 19.91 0.98 -16.47
N ASN A 13 18.70 1.47 -16.72
CA ASN A 13 18.36 2.88 -16.73
C ASN A 13 17.05 3.09 -15.96
N SER A 14 17.13 3.85 -14.86
CA SER A 14 15.99 4.11 -13.97
C SER A 14 14.83 4.81 -14.68
N LEU A 15 15.10 5.73 -15.61
CA LEU A 15 14.07 6.45 -16.34
C LEU A 15 13.32 5.54 -17.31
N ILE A 16 14.03 4.66 -18.03
CA ILE A 16 13.42 3.66 -18.92
C ILE A 16 12.56 2.67 -18.11
N GLN A 17 13.06 2.25 -16.95
CA GLN A 17 12.33 1.37 -16.04
C GLN A 17 11.04 2.04 -15.52
N SER A 18 11.11 3.29 -15.05
CA SER A 18 9.92 4.04 -14.61
C SER A 18 8.92 4.26 -15.73
N GLN A 19 9.38 4.58 -16.95
CA GLN A 19 8.50 4.71 -18.12
C GLN A 19 7.82 3.39 -18.46
N ALA A 20 8.54 2.27 -18.36
CA ALA A 20 7.97 0.94 -18.59
C ALA A 20 6.86 0.61 -17.58
N VAL A 21 6.99 1.06 -16.32
CA VAL A 21 5.89 0.94 -15.34
C VAL A 21 4.69 1.79 -15.77
N GLY A 22 4.91 3.01 -16.26
CA GLY A 22 3.82 3.83 -16.82
C GLY A 22 3.08 3.13 -17.96
N HIS A 23 3.81 2.50 -18.88
CA HIS A 23 3.21 1.69 -19.94
C HIS A 23 2.47 0.45 -19.42
N LEU A 24 2.98 -0.17 -18.35
CA LEU A 24 2.33 -1.30 -17.70
C LEU A 24 0.99 -0.87 -17.08
N ILE A 25 0.95 0.25 -16.36
CA ILE A 25 -0.29 0.78 -15.77
C ILE A 25 -1.30 1.10 -16.88
N ALA A 26 -0.88 1.73 -17.97
CA ALA A 26 -1.74 1.98 -19.11
C ALA A 26 -2.28 0.69 -19.75
N ALA A 27 -1.46 -0.38 -19.80
CA ALA A 27 -1.90 -1.69 -20.27
C ALA A 27 -2.92 -2.33 -19.31
N VAL A 28 -2.72 -2.23 -17.99
CA VAL A 28 -3.69 -2.68 -16.98
C VAL A 28 -5.04 -2.00 -17.18
N LEU A 29 -5.05 -0.68 -17.36
CA LEU A 29 -6.30 0.08 -17.60
C LEU A 29 -6.96 -0.32 -18.93
N LYS A 30 -6.17 -0.55 -19.98
CA LYS A 30 -6.68 -0.97 -21.28
C LYS A 30 -7.28 -2.38 -21.24
N GLU A 31 -6.66 -3.31 -20.52
CA GLU A 31 -7.11 -4.71 -20.43
C GLU A 31 -8.37 -4.86 -19.55
N ASN A 32 -8.54 -4.03 -18.52
CA ASN A 32 -9.67 -4.13 -17.59
C ASN A 32 -10.93 -3.35 -18.03
N GLY A 33 -10.87 -2.62 -19.15
CA GLY A 33 -12.04 -2.05 -19.81
C GLY A 33 -12.71 -0.87 -19.08
N PHE A 34 -13.39 -0.02 -19.86
CA PHE A 34 -13.87 1.32 -19.47
C PHE A 34 -15.04 1.39 -18.46
N SER A 35 -15.49 0.30 -17.82
CA SER A 35 -16.79 0.32 -17.14
C SER A 35 -16.83 -0.13 -15.67
N GLU A 36 -15.89 -0.94 -15.17
CA GLU A 36 -15.93 -1.38 -13.76
C GLU A 36 -14.54 -1.29 -13.11
N LYS A 37 -14.52 -0.90 -11.84
CA LYS A 37 -13.29 -0.79 -11.04
C LYS A 37 -12.69 -2.17 -10.85
N ILE A 38 -11.36 -2.25 -10.83
CA ILE A 38 -10.66 -3.49 -10.49
C ILE A 38 -11.02 -3.88 -9.05
N HIS A 39 -11.65 -5.03 -8.89
CA HIS A 39 -12.15 -5.58 -7.63
C HIS A 39 -11.79 -7.07 -7.51
N GLN A 40 -12.19 -7.71 -6.40
CA GLN A 40 -11.75 -9.08 -6.08
C GLN A 40 -12.16 -10.15 -7.10
N SER A 41 -13.33 -10.00 -7.76
CA SER A 41 -13.79 -10.89 -8.82
C SER A 41 -13.37 -10.47 -10.23
N THR A 42 -12.52 -9.43 -10.38
CA THR A 42 -12.01 -9.03 -11.70
C THR A 42 -11.07 -10.11 -12.22
N ASP A 43 -11.24 -10.47 -13.50
CA ASP A 43 -10.37 -11.44 -14.15
C ASP A 43 -8.91 -10.99 -14.08
N GLN A 44 -8.04 -11.90 -13.66
CA GLN A 44 -6.61 -11.61 -13.53
C GLN A 44 -5.98 -11.46 -14.91
N THR A 45 -5.86 -10.23 -15.40
CA THR A 45 -5.26 -9.96 -16.71
C THR A 45 -3.73 -10.13 -16.66
N PRO A 46 -3.08 -10.44 -17.78
CA PRO A 46 -1.62 -10.57 -17.84
C PRO A 46 -0.86 -9.32 -17.37
N ALA A 47 -1.35 -8.11 -17.68
CA ALA A 47 -0.72 -6.88 -17.20
C ALA A 47 -0.89 -6.68 -15.69
N LEU A 48 -2.06 -7.03 -15.13
CA LEU A 48 -2.32 -6.90 -13.70
C LEU A 48 -1.46 -7.89 -12.89
N ASN A 49 -1.36 -9.13 -13.35
CA ASN A 49 -0.46 -10.13 -12.77
C ASN A 49 0.99 -9.68 -12.81
N LEU A 50 1.45 -9.11 -13.94
CA LEU A 50 2.80 -8.58 -14.06
C LEU A 50 3.03 -7.40 -13.10
N LEU A 51 2.04 -6.53 -12.90
CA LEU A 51 2.14 -5.43 -11.94
C LEU A 51 2.33 -5.94 -10.51
N TRP A 52 1.52 -6.93 -10.10
CA TRP A 52 1.66 -7.58 -8.80
C TRP A 52 3.02 -8.27 -8.63
N GLU A 53 3.49 -8.99 -9.65
CA GLU A 53 4.81 -9.63 -9.66
C GLU A 53 5.93 -8.58 -9.46
N LYS A 54 5.86 -7.46 -10.19
CA LYS A 54 6.90 -6.43 -10.14
C LYS A 54 6.89 -5.58 -8.87
N CYS A 55 5.80 -5.57 -8.10
CA CYS A 55 5.78 -5.03 -6.74
C CYS A 55 6.69 -5.80 -5.76
N CYS A 56 7.12 -7.01 -6.13
CA CYS A 56 8.08 -7.81 -5.36
C CYS A 56 9.45 -7.92 -6.06
N SER A 57 9.74 -7.06 -7.05
CA SER A 57 11.02 -7.09 -7.79
C SER A 57 12.21 -6.72 -6.90
N ASP A 58 13.38 -7.31 -7.17
CA ASP A 58 14.65 -6.92 -6.54
C ASP A 58 15.08 -5.49 -6.94
N ASN A 59 14.70 -5.04 -8.14
CA ASN A 59 15.01 -3.69 -8.59
C ASN A 59 14.18 -2.65 -7.82
N VAL A 60 14.87 -1.78 -7.07
CA VAL A 60 14.25 -0.75 -6.22
C VAL A 60 13.37 0.21 -7.01
N VAL A 61 13.78 0.62 -8.21
CA VAL A 61 13.07 1.58 -9.05
C VAL A 61 11.77 0.96 -9.56
N VAL A 62 11.86 -0.23 -10.16
CA VAL A 62 10.69 -0.96 -10.68
C VAL A 62 9.71 -1.27 -9.55
N ARG A 63 10.20 -1.82 -8.44
CA ARG A 63 9.40 -2.15 -7.26
C ARG A 63 8.63 -0.94 -6.74
N THR A 64 9.34 0.17 -6.49
CA THR A 64 8.75 1.38 -5.93
C THR A 64 7.72 1.97 -6.88
N ALA A 65 8.05 2.08 -8.16
CA ALA A 65 7.13 2.61 -9.17
C ALA A 65 5.89 1.72 -9.35
N CYS A 66 6.02 0.39 -9.31
CA CYS A 66 4.87 -0.52 -9.38
C CYS A 66 3.96 -0.40 -8.14
N CYS A 67 4.54 -0.30 -6.95
CA CYS A 67 3.77 -0.09 -5.71
C CYS A 67 3.03 1.26 -5.73
N GLU A 68 3.69 2.33 -6.21
CA GLU A 68 3.06 3.64 -6.41
C GLU A 68 1.99 3.60 -7.51
N GLY A 69 2.18 2.78 -8.54
CA GLY A 69 1.20 2.51 -9.58
C GLY A 69 -0.10 1.91 -9.02
N LEU A 70 0.00 0.93 -8.12
CA LEU A 70 -1.17 0.37 -7.44
C LEU A 70 -1.94 1.42 -6.63
N VAL A 71 -1.22 2.27 -5.89
CA VAL A 71 -1.84 3.39 -5.17
C VAL A 71 -2.51 4.36 -6.13
N ALA A 72 -1.86 4.68 -7.25
CA ALA A 72 -2.41 5.57 -8.27
C ALA A 72 -3.70 5.02 -8.89
N LEU A 73 -3.82 3.70 -9.09
CA LEU A 73 -5.06 3.07 -9.55
C LEU A 73 -6.21 3.31 -8.58
N VAL A 74 -5.96 3.21 -7.27
CA VAL A 74 -6.98 3.53 -6.24
C VAL A 74 -7.28 5.04 -6.21
N MET A 75 -6.26 5.89 -6.33
CA MET A 75 -6.44 7.35 -6.33
C MET A 75 -7.29 7.84 -7.50
N GLN A 76 -7.16 7.20 -8.67
CA GLN A 76 -7.90 7.54 -9.89
C GLN A 76 -9.25 6.80 -10.00
N ASP A 77 -9.68 6.16 -8.92
CA ASP A 77 -10.94 5.41 -8.84
C ASP A 77 -11.04 4.25 -9.85
N GLN A 78 -9.88 3.72 -10.28
CA GLN A 78 -9.74 2.61 -11.24
C GLN A 78 -9.63 1.25 -10.55
N ALA A 79 -9.30 1.23 -9.26
CA ALA A 79 -9.24 0.02 -8.44
C ALA A 79 -9.86 0.24 -7.05
N GLU A 80 -10.47 -0.80 -6.51
CA GLU A 80 -11.03 -0.77 -5.16
C GLU A 80 -9.93 -0.74 -4.10
N PHE A 81 -10.11 0.12 -3.10
CA PHE A 81 -9.21 0.24 -1.96
C PHE A 81 -9.00 -1.10 -1.24
N SER A 82 -10.09 -1.82 -0.94
CA SER A 82 -10.07 -3.10 -0.23
C SER A 82 -9.31 -4.16 -1.02
N TYR A 83 -9.53 -4.24 -2.33
CA TYR A 83 -8.83 -5.15 -3.22
C TYR A 83 -7.31 -4.92 -3.18
N VAL A 84 -6.87 -3.67 -3.39
CA VAL A 84 -5.44 -3.36 -3.44
C VAL A 84 -4.78 -3.53 -2.07
N LEU A 85 -5.43 -3.07 -0.99
CA LEU A 85 -4.90 -3.21 0.37
C LEU A 85 -4.74 -4.70 0.75
N ASN A 86 -5.75 -5.53 0.51
CA ASN A 86 -5.69 -6.96 0.81
C ASN A 86 -4.65 -7.67 -0.07
N GLY A 87 -4.56 -7.31 -1.35
CA GLY A 87 -3.54 -7.81 -2.26
C GLY A 87 -2.12 -7.52 -1.74
N ILE A 88 -1.87 -6.28 -1.31
CA ILE A 88 -0.57 -5.91 -0.73
C ILE A 88 -0.31 -6.67 0.58
N LEU A 89 -1.28 -6.75 1.50
CA LEU A 89 -1.14 -7.48 2.76
C LEU A 89 -0.79 -8.96 2.54
N ASN A 90 -1.36 -9.59 1.50
CA ASN A 90 -1.06 -10.97 1.14
C ASN A 90 0.37 -11.17 0.60
N LEU A 91 1.01 -10.12 0.07
CA LEU A 91 2.39 -10.17 -0.44
C LEU A 91 3.46 -9.95 0.64
N ILE A 92 3.10 -9.36 1.78
CA ILE A 92 4.04 -9.01 2.86
C ILE A 92 4.79 -10.22 3.44
N PRO A 93 4.13 -11.37 3.74
CA PRO A 93 4.82 -12.51 4.33
C PRO A 93 5.88 -13.12 3.40
N SER A 94 5.65 -13.10 2.09
CA SER A 94 6.47 -13.79 1.09
C SER A 94 7.51 -12.91 0.39
N THR A 95 7.34 -11.57 0.43
CA THR A 95 8.29 -10.68 -0.24
C THR A 95 9.63 -10.60 0.49
N ARG A 96 10.72 -10.54 -0.27
CA ARG A 96 12.05 -10.24 0.27
C ARG A 96 12.18 -8.77 0.67
N ASN A 97 11.46 -7.87 -0.01
CA ASN A 97 11.54 -6.44 0.23
C ASN A 97 10.15 -5.84 0.43
N THR A 98 9.89 -5.42 1.67
CA THR A 98 8.59 -4.88 2.10
C THR A 98 8.48 -3.37 1.93
N HIS A 99 9.57 -2.66 1.61
CA HIS A 99 9.61 -1.19 1.69
C HIS A 99 8.58 -0.51 0.77
N GLY A 100 8.50 -0.94 -0.49
CA GLY A 100 7.54 -0.40 -1.46
C GLY A 100 6.08 -0.70 -1.06
N LEU A 101 5.83 -1.91 -0.56
CA LEU A 101 4.52 -2.36 -0.12
C LEU A 101 4.05 -1.61 1.14
N ILE A 102 4.91 -1.45 2.15
CA ILE A 102 4.58 -0.70 3.37
C ILE A 102 4.29 0.76 3.03
N LYS A 103 5.11 1.39 2.19
CA LYS A 103 4.86 2.75 1.70
C LYS A 103 3.49 2.84 1.00
N ALA A 104 3.14 1.86 0.18
CA ALA A 104 1.83 1.81 -0.48
C ALA A 104 0.67 1.66 0.53
N ILE A 105 0.78 0.78 1.54
CA ILE A 105 -0.23 0.65 2.60
C ILE A 105 -0.43 1.99 3.32
N VAL A 106 0.66 2.65 3.70
CA VAL A 106 0.60 3.93 4.42
C VAL A 106 -0.06 5.01 3.56
N LYS A 107 0.23 5.05 2.25
CA LYS A 107 -0.43 5.96 1.31
C LYS A 107 -1.92 5.68 1.16
N LEU A 108 -2.31 4.41 1.07
CA LEU A 108 -3.71 4.00 1.05
C LEU A 108 -4.43 4.46 2.33
N LEU A 109 -3.86 4.20 3.51
CA LEU A 109 -4.43 4.66 4.80
C LEU A 109 -4.58 6.18 4.85
N GLN A 110 -3.62 6.92 4.29
CA GLN A 110 -3.68 8.38 4.22
C GLN A 110 -4.86 8.84 3.34
N MET A 111 -5.04 8.22 2.18
CA MET A 111 -6.19 8.51 1.31
C MET A 111 -7.53 8.23 1.99
N GLN A 112 -7.61 7.13 2.74
CA GLN A 112 -8.81 6.78 3.51
C GLN A 112 -9.08 7.82 4.59
N ALA A 113 -8.06 8.27 5.33
CA ALA A 113 -8.20 9.30 6.35
C ALA A 113 -8.74 10.61 5.77
N VAL A 114 -8.23 11.02 4.60
CA VAL A 114 -8.66 12.25 3.92
C VAL A 114 -10.10 12.10 3.42
N LYS A 115 -10.45 10.97 2.78
CA LYS A 115 -11.80 10.71 2.26
C LYS A 115 -12.85 10.71 3.36
N GLU A 116 -12.59 10.01 4.46
CA GLU A 116 -13.53 9.91 5.58
C GLU A 116 -13.60 11.21 6.40
N GLY A 117 -12.52 11.98 6.46
CA GLY A 117 -12.55 13.33 7.05
C GLY A 117 -13.49 14.28 6.33
N GLN A 118 -13.66 14.12 5.02
CA GLN A 118 -14.61 14.89 4.22
C GLN A 118 -16.06 14.38 4.35
N ALA A 119 -16.25 13.07 4.57
CA ALA A 119 -17.57 12.44 4.71
C ALA A 119 -18.20 12.61 6.12
N GLY A 120 -17.46 13.17 7.07
CA GLY A 120 -17.90 13.42 8.44
C GLY A 120 -17.36 12.41 9.45
N GLU A 121 -17.02 12.88 10.66
CA GLU A 121 -16.22 12.14 11.64
C GLU A 121 -16.81 10.80 12.14
N LYS A 122 -18.11 10.57 11.98
CA LYS A 122 -18.82 9.40 12.56
C LYS A 122 -18.41 8.08 11.93
N ASN A 123 -17.91 8.08 10.69
CA ASN A 123 -17.54 6.86 9.98
C ASN A 123 -16.15 6.32 10.38
N ILE A 124 -15.29 7.16 10.95
CA ILE A 124 -13.86 6.81 11.16
C ILE A 124 -13.64 5.96 12.41
N GLN A 125 -14.40 6.19 13.48
CA GLN A 125 -14.15 5.56 14.79
C GLN A 125 -14.23 4.03 14.79
N ASN A 126 -14.86 3.41 13.79
CA ASN A 126 -15.09 1.97 13.72
C ASN A 126 -14.45 1.25 12.53
N ILE A 127 -13.65 1.94 11.70
CA ILE A 127 -13.04 1.33 10.50
C ILE A 127 -12.13 0.18 10.87
N TYR A 128 -11.27 0.40 11.86
CA TYR A 128 -10.33 -0.59 12.37
C TYR A 128 -10.63 -0.81 13.84
N SER A 129 -11.34 -1.90 14.12
CA SER A 129 -11.59 -2.37 15.48
C SER A 129 -11.09 -3.80 15.61
N VAL A 130 -10.72 -4.18 16.84
CA VAL A 130 -10.24 -5.53 17.19
C VAL A 130 -11.21 -6.63 16.72
N ARG A 131 -12.50 -6.31 16.54
CA ARG A 131 -13.55 -7.28 16.20
C ARG A 131 -13.94 -7.36 14.72
N HIS A 132 -13.64 -6.34 13.92
CA HIS A 132 -14.13 -6.29 12.53
C HIS A 132 -13.00 -6.40 11.50
N HIS A 133 -11.88 -5.67 11.66
CA HIS A 133 -10.71 -5.79 10.78
C HIS A 133 -9.45 -5.34 11.54
N PRO A 134 -8.39 -6.16 11.63
CA PRO A 134 -7.13 -5.72 12.20
C PRO A 134 -6.58 -4.54 11.38
N GLN A 135 -6.02 -3.55 12.06
CA GLN A 135 -5.43 -2.41 11.38
C GLN A 135 -4.25 -2.91 10.50
N PRO A 136 -4.11 -2.46 9.24
CA PRO A 136 -3.18 -3.08 8.28
C PRO A 136 -1.70 -3.11 8.71
N LEU A 137 -1.23 -2.06 9.39
CA LEU A 137 0.14 -2.01 9.92
C LEU A 137 0.35 -2.96 11.11
N ILE A 138 -0.70 -3.24 11.91
CA ILE A 138 -0.65 -4.32 12.91
C ILE A 138 -0.42 -5.65 12.20
N THR A 139 -1.19 -5.93 11.14
CA THR A 139 -1.05 -7.16 10.35
C THR A 139 0.35 -7.26 9.75
N VAL A 140 0.90 -6.18 9.19
CA VAL A 140 2.28 -6.18 8.68
C VAL A 140 3.27 -6.53 9.79
N LEU A 141 3.16 -5.89 10.95
CA LEU A 141 4.09 -6.04 12.06
C LEU A 141 4.04 -7.46 12.66
N GLU A 142 2.85 -8.05 12.76
CA GLU A 142 2.68 -9.42 13.25
C GLU A 142 3.25 -10.48 12.29
N HIS A 143 3.18 -10.25 10.96
CA HIS A 143 3.77 -11.17 9.98
C HIS A 143 5.28 -10.96 9.77
N ARG A 144 5.76 -9.72 9.91
CA ARG A 144 7.12 -9.29 9.57
C ARG A 144 7.65 -8.26 10.59
N PRO A 145 8.05 -8.68 11.80
CA PRO A 145 8.55 -7.77 12.84
C PRO A 145 9.85 -7.06 12.44
N ASP A 146 10.64 -7.67 11.55
CA ASP A 146 11.85 -7.10 10.95
C ASP A 146 11.60 -5.79 10.19
N CYS A 147 10.36 -5.52 9.82
CA CYS A 147 9.97 -4.31 9.09
C CYS A 147 9.75 -3.08 9.99
N TRP A 148 9.93 -3.20 11.31
CA TRP A 148 9.71 -2.10 12.26
C TRP A 148 10.42 -0.78 11.88
N PRO A 149 11.72 -0.78 11.51
CA PRO A 149 12.39 0.48 11.13
C PRO A 149 11.74 1.16 9.92
N VAL A 150 11.27 0.37 8.96
CA VAL A 150 10.58 0.87 7.77
C VAL A 150 9.21 1.43 8.16
N LEU A 151 8.46 0.73 9.02
CA LEU A 151 7.18 1.21 9.53
C LEU A 151 7.35 2.54 10.26
N LEU A 152 8.34 2.66 11.14
CA LEU A 152 8.61 3.90 11.88
C LEU A 152 8.92 5.09 10.94
N GLN A 153 9.72 4.85 9.90
CA GLN A 153 9.99 5.87 8.88
C GLN A 153 8.70 6.28 8.15
N GLN A 154 7.86 5.32 7.77
CA GLN A 154 6.61 5.62 7.06
C GLN A 154 5.56 6.28 7.97
N LEU A 155 5.53 5.99 9.28
CA LEU A 155 4.67 6.68 10.25
C LEU A 155 5.05 8.15 10.37
N THR A 156 6.36 8.44 10.45
CA THR A 156 6.86 9.82 10.45
C THR A 156 6.40 10.55 9.19
N ALA A 157 6.56 9.92 8.02
CA ALA A 157 6.09 10.48 6.76
C ALA A 157 4.56 10.67 6.71
N PHE A 158 3.79 9.74 7.27
CA PHE A 158 2.33 9.79 7.32
C PHE A 158 1.82 11.02 8.06
N PHE A 159 2.34 11.29 9.26
CA PHE A 159 1.91 12.43 10.05
C PHE A 159 2.42 13.77 9.49
N LEU A 160 3.67 13.81 8.99
CA LEU A 160 4.21 15.03 8.37
C LEU A 160 3.48 15.43 7.08
N GLN A 161 2.92 14.46 6.36
CA GLN A 161 2.23 14.71 5.10
C GLN A 161 0.70 14.78 5.27
N CYS A 162 0.17 14.62 6.49
CA CYS A 162 -1.26 14.73 6.72
C CYS A 162 -1.71 16.20 6.60
N PRO A 163 -2.71 16.52 5.76
CA PRO A 163 -3.26 17.88 5.69
C PRO A 163 -3.88 18.30 7.02
N GLU A 164 -3.73 19.57 7.42
CA GLU A 164 -4.30 20.12 8.68
C GLU A 164 -5.80 19.78 8.83
N ARG A 165 -6.56 19.86 7.74
CA ARG A 165 -8.00 19.57 7.71
C ARG A 165 -8.36 18.09 7.97
N SER A 166 -7.38 17.19 7.95
CA SER A 166 -7.55 15.75 8.10
C SER A 166 -6.75 15.17 9.26
N GLU A 167 -6.09 16.00 10.08
CA GLU A 167 -5.28 15.55 11.23
C GLU A 167 -6.08 14.65 12.18
N VAL A 168 -7.29 15.07 12.55
CA VAL A 168 -8.17 14.29 13.43
C VAL A 168 -8.48 12.91 12.81
N SER A 169 -8.74 12.85 11.51
CA SER A 169 -8.98 11.60 10.79
C SER A 169 -7.74 10.71 10.71
N CYS A 170 -6.58 11.30 10.41
CA CYS A 170 -5.29 10.62 10.38
C CYS A 170 -4.98 9.98 11.74
N ILE A 171 -5.17 10.71 12.83
CA ILE A 171 -4.98 10.22 14.20
C ILE A 171 -5.98 9.09 14.50
N LYS A 172 -7.26 9.27 14.19
CA LYS A 172 -8.30 8.26 14.44
C LYS A 172 -8.01 6.95 13.71
N ILE A 173 -7.62 6.99 12.43
CA ILE A 173 -7.25 5.79 11.66
C ILE A 173 -6.01 5.09 12.24
N MET A 174 -5.04 5.86 12.76
CA MET A 174 -3.81 5.30 13.31
C MET A 174 -3.96 4.83 14.78
N THR A 175 -5.02 5.27 15.48
CA THR A 175 -5.24 4.98 16.90
C THR A 175 -5.11 3.50 17.25
N PRO A 176 -5.74 2.55 16.54
CA PRO A 176 -5.62 1.13 16.87
C PRO A 176 -4.19 0.61 16.79
N PHE A 177 -3.40 1.10 15.84
CA PHE A 177 -1.99 0.73 15.70
C PHE A 177 -1.12 1.34 16.79
N LEU A 178 -1.33 2.62 17.14
CA LEU A 178 -0.60 3.25 18.25
C LEU A 178 -0.94 2.56 19.58
N CYS A 179 -2.21 2.25 19.83
CA CYS A 179 -2.63 1.47 20.98
C CYS A 179 -1.96 0.09 20.99
N HIS A 180 -1.86 -0.59 19.85
CA HIS A 180 -1.15 -1.86 19.77
C HIS A 180 0.32 -1.73 20.19
N LEU A 181 1.03 -0.72 19.70
CA LEU A 181 2.44 -0.49 20.00
C LEU A 181 2.71 -0.14 21.47
N TYR A 182 1.91 0.76 22.04
CA TYR A 182 2.17 1.29 23.39
C TYR A 182 1.47 0.52 24.50
N CYS A 183 0.39 -0.22 24.21
CA CYS A 183 -0.37 -0.94 25.23
C CYS A 183 -0.06 -2.45 25.29
N ARG A 184 0.85 -2.99 24.46
CA ARG A 184 1.36 -4.37 24.58
C ARG A 184 2.76 -4.40 25.23
N PRO A 185 2.87 -4.61 26.56
CA PRO A 185 4.12 -4.46 27.31
C PRO A 185 5.24 -5.42 26.90
N SER A 186 4.93 -6.60 26.36
CA SER A 186 5.93 -7.57 25.88
C SER A 186 6.61 -7.18 24.57
N GLN A 187 5.97 -6.38 23.71
CA GLN A 187 6.52 -5.94 22.43
C GLN A 187 7.40 -4.68 22.55
N LEU A 188 7.15 -3.85 23.57
CA LEU A 188 7.91 -2.63 23.87
C LEU A 188 9.41 -2.88 24.05
N GLN A 189 9.80 -4.01 24.63
CA GLN A 189 11.21 -4.32 24.89
C GLN A 189 11.97 -4.74 23.63
N GLU A 190 11.28 -5.28 22.62
CA GLU A 190 11.87 -5.63 21.32
C GLU A 190 11.99 -4.39 20.42
N TYR A 191 10.98 -3.52 20.41
CA TYR A 191 11.02 -2.28 19.61
C TYR A 191 11.90 -1.17 20.22
N ALA A 192 12.11 -1.15 21.54
CA ALA A 192 12.98 -0.16 22.18
C ALA A 192 14.48 -0.49 22.08
N LYS A 193 14.84 -1.70 21.62
CA LYS A 193 16.23 -2.17 21.47
C LYS A 193 16.75 -2.10 20.03
N LEU A 194 15.88 -1.73 19.08
CA LEU A 194 16.18 -1.55 17.65
C LEU A 194 16.36 -0.06 17.34
#